data_AF-Q8JFM3-F1
#
_entry.id   AF-Q8JFM3-F1
#
_cell.length_a   1.000
_cell.length_b   1.000
_cell.length_c   1.000
_cell.angle_alpha   90.00
_cell.angle_beta   90.00
_cell.angle_gamma   90.00
#
_symmetry.space_group_name_H-M   'P 1'
#
loop_
_entity.id
_entity.type
_entity.pdbx_description
1 polymer ?
#
loop_
_entity_poly.entity_id
_entity_poly.type
_entity_poly.pdbx_seq_one_letter_code
_entity_poly.pdbx_strand_id
1 'polypeptide(L)' 'STYWYRKKLDSANEESTSKGGRYVETVNSESTSFSLRINDLTVEDSGTYRCRAKLYCGSELDSFDEYGGGT' A
#
# COMPACT_ATOMS: atom_id res chain seq x y z
N SER A 1 5.32 7.50 -5.94
CA SER A 1 5.00 6.06 -6.09
C SER A 1 4.31 5.55 -4.84
N THR A 2 3.54 4.47 -4.92
CA THR A 2 2.85 3.86 -3.78
C THR A 2 3.29 2.44 -3.51
N TYR A 3 3.24 2.04 -2.24
CA TYR A 3 3.55 0.71 -1.77
C TYR A 3 2.47 0.27 -0.77
N TRP A 4 2.24 -1.03 -0.71
CA TRP A 4 1.25 -1.63 0.18
C TRP A 4 1.92 -2.65 1.07
N TYR A 5 1.54 -2.63 2.34
CA TYR A 5 2.04 -3.52 3.36
C TYR A 5 0.87 -4.19 4.07
N ARG A 6 1.08 -5.43 4.49
CA ARG A 6 0.12 -6.21 5.25
C ARG A 6 0.78 -6.75 6.50
N LYS A 7 0.15 -6.54 7.64
CA LYS A 7 0.51 -7.19 8.90
C LYS A 7 -0.50 -8.27 9.23
N LYS A 8 -0.08 -9.53 9.21
CA LYS A 8 -0.92 -10.65 9.67
C LYS A 8 -1.09 -10.58 11.19
N LEU A 9 -2.19 -11.14 11.70
CA LEU A 9 -2.52 -11.10 13.13
C LEU A 9 -1.48 -11.82 14.00
N ASP A 10 -0.88 -12.87 13.46
CA ASP A 10 0.13 -13.72 14.10
C ASP A 10 1.58 -13.26 13.83
N SER A 11 1.77 -12.14 13.12
CA SER A 11 3.08 -11.59 12.79
C SER A 11 3.34 -10.26 13.49
N ALA A 12 4.55 -10.11 14.04
CA ALA A 12 5.03 -8.82 14.55
C ALA A 12 5.37 -7.83 13.42
N ASN A 13 5.76 -8.36 12.25
CA ASN A 13 6.31 -7.58 11.13
C ASN A 13 5.32 -7.42 9.98
N GLU A 14 5.46 -6.32 9.24
CA GLU A 14 4.72 -6.05 8.01
C GLU A 14 5.39 -6.74 6.81
N GLU A 15 4.59 -7.29 5.90
CA GLU A 15 5.03 -7.87 4.62
C GLU A 15 4.64 -6.94 3.47
N SER A 16 5.54 -6.74 2.50
CA SER A 16 5.18 -5.98 1.29
C SER A 16 4.20 -6.77 0.43
N THR A 17 3.09 -6.14 0.05
CA THR A 17 2.14 -6.69 -0.92
C THR A 17 2.56 -6.27 -2.32
N SER A 18 2.94 -7.25 -3.15
CA SER A 18 3.28 -6.97 -4.55
C SER A 18 2.02 -6.71 -5.36
N LYS A 19 2.06 -5.68 -6.21
CA LYS A 19 0.98 -5.34 -7.14
C LYS A 19 1.00 -6.35 -8.30
N GLY A 20 -0.18 -6.80 -8.71
CA GLY A 20 -0.34 -7.79 -9.78
C GLY A 20 -1.03 -9.08 -9.33
N GLY A 21 -1.47 -9.88 -10.30
CA GLY A 21 -2.30 -11.06 -10.04
C GLY A 21 -3.63 -10.66 -9.41
N ARG A 22 -3.88 -11.12 -8.19
CA ARG A 22 -5.12 -10.83 -7.45
C ARG A 22 -5.14 -9.43 -6.81
N TYR A 23 -3.97 -8.83 -6.56
CA TYR A 23 -3.86 -7.50 -5.95
C TYR A 23 -3.80 -6.42 -7.04
N VAL A 24 -4.90 -5.69 -7.22
CA VAL A 24 -5.04 -4.67 -8.27
C VAL A 24 -5.02 -3.29 -7.63
N GLU A 25 -4.01 -2.50 -7.96
CA GLU A 25 -3.96 -1.09 -7.57
C GLU A 25 -4.70 -0.23 -8.59
N THR A 26 -5.53 0.70 -8.10
CA THR A 26 -6.10 1.79 -8.89
C THR A 26 -5.55 3.12 -8.39
N VAL A 27 -5.07 3.94 -9.30
CA VAL A 27 -4.54 5.28 -9.01
C VAL A 27 -5.53 6.31 -9.54
N ASN A 28 -6.07 7.14 -8.66
CA ASN A 28 -6.88 8.29 -9.03
C ASN A 28 -6.02 9.55 -8.92
N SER A 29 -5.57 10.06 -10.07
CA SER A 29 -4.75 11.26 -10.17
C SER A 29 -5.50 12.55 -9.87
N GLU A 30 -6.83 12.56 -9.99
CA GLU A 30 -7.64 13.76 -9.72
C GLU A 30 -7.77 14.03 -8.23
N SER A 31 -7.95 12.97 -7.42
CA SER A 31 -8.10 13.09 -5.96
C SER A 31 -6.81 12.77 -5.18
N THR A 32 -5.69 12.52 -5.85
CA THR A 32 -4.45 12.01 -5.22
C THR A 32 -4.73 10.79 -4.32
N SER A 33 -5.55 9.86 -4.81
CA SER A 33 -5.97 8.69 -4.02
C SER A 33 -5.55 7.40 -4.69
N PHE A 34 -5.33 6.39 -3.87
CA PHE A 34 -4.85 5.08 -4.28
C PHE A 34 -5.70 4.03 -3.59
N SER A 35 -6.07 2.99 -4.32
CA SER A 35 -6.90 1.91 -3.78
C SER A 35 -6.30 0.57 -4.15
N LEU A 36 -6.27 -0.35 -3.19
CA LEU A 36 -5.90 -1.74 -3.40
C LEU A 36 -7.16 -2.59 -3.39
N ARG A 37 -7.43 -3.28 -4.50
CA ARG A 37 -8.48 -4.29 -4.60
C ARG A 37 -7.85 -5.67 -4.56
N ILE A 38 -8.29 -6.49 -3.62
CA ILE A 38 -7.91 -7.91 -3.54
C ILE A 38 -9.03 -8.72 -4.19
N ASN A 39 -8.75 -9.36 -5.33
CA ASN A 39 -9.70 -10.25 -5.97
C ASN A 39 -9.61 -11.65 -5.34
N ASP A 40 -10.75 -12.35 -5.32
CA ASP A 40 -10.88 -13.70 -4.76
C ASP A 40 -10.38 -13.81 -3.31
N LEU A 41 -10.75 -12.85 -2.46
CA LEU A 41 -10.28 -12.73 -1.07
C LEU A 41 -10.40 -14.06 -0.31
N THR A 42 -9.29 -14.50 0.32
CA THR A 42 -9.27 -15.70 1.18
C THR A 42 -8.93 -15.34 2.63
N VAL A 43 -9.06 -16.31 3.53
CA VAL A 43 -8.70 -16.12 4.95
C VAL A 43 -7.21 -15.79 5.13
N GLU A 44 -6.35 -16.23 4.21
CA GLU A 44 -4.90 -15.93 4.26
C GLU A 44 -4.56 -14.49 3.90
N ASP A 45 -5.52 -13.75 3.35
CA ASP A 45 -5.42 -12.33 3.12
C ASP A 45 -5.75 -11.50 4.37
N SER A 46 -6.11 -12.13 5.48
CA SER A 46 -6.42 -11.44 6.74
C SER A 46 -5.21 -10.69 7.31
N GLY A 47 -5.47 -9.50 7.82
CA GLY A 47 -4.46 -8.66 8.44
C GLY A 47 -4.80 -7.18 8.35
N THR A 48 -3.96 -6.34 8.93
CA THR A 48 -4.05 -4.89 8.81
C THR A 48 -3.25 -4.45 7.58
N TYR A 49 -3.88 -3.71 6.68
CA TYR A 49 -3.25 -3.20 5.46
C TYR A 49 -2.87 -1.74 5.61
N ARG A 50 -1.65 -1.39 5.21
CA ARG A 50 -1.10 -0.04 5.30
C ARG A 50 -0.55 0.40 3.95
N CYS A 51 -0.89 1.61 3.51
CA CYS A 51 -0.29 2.22 2.34
C CYS A 51 0.92 3.09 2.73
N ARG A 52 1.89 3.17 1.82
CA ARG A 52 3.00 4.12 1.87
C ARG A 52 3.05 4.89 0.56
N ALA A 53 3.12 6.21 0.66
CA ALA A 53 3.32 7.10 -0.48
C ALA A 53 4.74 7.67 -0.44
N LYS A 54 5.49 7.44 -1.51
CA LYS A 54 6.78 8.10 -1.75
C LYS A 54 6.53 9.35 -2.59
N LEU A 55 6.75 10.51 -1.98
CA LEU A 55 6.62 11.83 -2.59
C LEU A 55 7.99 12.35 -3.00
N TYR A 56 8.01 13.16 -4.06
CA TYR A 56 9.20 13.87 -4.53
C TYR A 56 8.87 15.36 -4.49
N CYS A 57 9.73 16.18 -3.89
CA CYS A 57 9.53 17.63 -3.80
C CYS A 57 10.82 18.37 -4.19
N GLY A 58 10.73 19.26 -5.18
CA GLY A 58 11.83 20.18 -5.54
C GLY A 58 12.82 19.67 -6.60
N SER A 59 13.80 20.52 -6.92
CA SER A 59 14.89 20.27 -7.88
C SER A 59 16.05 19.46 -7.30
N GLU A 60 16.12 19.36 -5.97
CA GLU A 60 17.01 18.46 -5.24
C GLU A 60 16.20 17.21 -4.88
N LEU A 61 16.76 16.02 -5.14
CA LEU A 61 16.09 14.71 -5.11
C LEU A 61 15.69 14.24 -3.69
N ASP A 62 15.16 15.11 -2.84
CA ASP A 62 14.64 14.71 -1.55
C ASP A 62 13.30 14.01 -1.73
N SER A 63 13.29 12.74 -1.34
CA SER A 63 12.09 11.91 -1.31
C SER A 63 11.72 11.62 0.12
N PHE A 64 10.47 11.87 0.47
CA PHE A 64 9.93 11.56 1.79
C PHE A 64 8.85 10.48 1.66
N ASP A 65 8.75 9.67 2.71
CA ASP A 65 7.80 8.57 2.80
C ASP A 65 6.71 8.89 3.81
N GLU A 66 5.47 8.87 3.35
CA GLU A 66 4.29 9.04 4.18
C GLU A 66 3.56 7.71 4.31
N TYR A 67 3.09 7.39 5.52
CA TYR A 67 2.44 6.12 5.83
C TYR A 67 1.02 6.32 6.33
N GLY A 68 0.06 5.56 5.77
CA GLY A 68 -1.33 5.57 6.23
C GLY A 68 -1.51 4.98 7.64
N GLY A 69 -2.67 5.18 8.25
CA GLY A 69 -2.97 4.67 9.61
C GLY A 69 -3.21 3.16 9.70
N GLY A 70 -3.48 2.51 8.57
CA GLY A 70 -3.83 1.09 8.51
C GLY A 70 -5.34 0.85 8.61
N THR A 71 -5.84 -0.23 8.00
CA THR A 71 -7.23 -0.72 8.17
C THR A 71 -7.32 -2.23 8.17
#